data_AF-A0A0H2QYJ6-F1
#
_entry.id   AF-A0A0H2QYJ6-F1
#
_cell.length_a   1.000
_cell.length_b   1.000
_cell.length_c   1.000
_cell.angle_alpha   90.00
_cell.angle_beta   90.00
_cell.angle_gamma   90.00
#
_symmetry.space_group_name_H-M   'P 1'
#
loop_
_entity.id
_entity.type
_entity.pdbx_description
1 polymer ?
#
loop_
_entity_poly.entity_id
_entity_poly.type
_entity_poly.pdbx_seq_one_letter_code
_entity_poly.pdbx_strand_id
1 'polypeptide(L)' 'EVDAKYIRGMLNEPDLQPNATINRWIQGILLFDFKLIHVPADKFRGPDGLSRR' A
#
# COMPACT_ATOMS: atom_id res chain seq x y z
N GLU A 1 4.96 -7.77 6.48
CA GLU A 1 4.93 -7.54 5.03
C GLU A 1 3.48 -7.36 4.61
N VAL A 2 3.14 -6.21 4.05
CA VAL A 2 1.84 -6.05 3.38
C VAL A 2 2.09 -6.48 1.94
N ASP A 3 1.45 -7.55 1.49
CA ASP A 3 1.57 -8.00 0.11
C ASP A 3 1.15 -6.85 -0.82
N ALA A 4 2.10 -6.26 -1.55
CA ALA A 4 1.86 -5.11 -2.42
C ALA A 4 0.77 -5.39 -3.48
N LYS A 5 0.47 -6.67 -3.75
CA LYS A 5 -0.66 -7.07 -4.58
C LYS A 5 -2.01 -6.69 -3.97
N TYR A 6 -2.15 -6.77 -2.65
CA TYR A 6 -3.37 -6.39 -1.94
C TYR A 6 -3.62 -4.87 -2.02
N ILE A 7 -2.57 -4.06 -1.81
CA ILE A 7 -2.63 -2.60 -1.94
C ILE A 7 -2.96 -2.18 -3.39
N ARG A 8 -2.39 -2.87 -4.38
CA ARG A 8 -2.72 -2.62 -5.79
C ARG A 8 -4.22 -2.81 -6.06
N GLY A 9 -4.81 -3.89 -5.56
CA GLY A 9 -6.26 -4.12 -5.68
C GLY A 9 -7.07 -3.03 -4.98
N MET A 10 -6.66 -2.64 -3.78
CA MET A 10 -7.30 -1.57 -2.99
C MET A 10 -7.29 -0.20 -3.67
N LEU A 11 -6.21 0.17 -4.35
CA LEU A 11 -6.15 1.45 -5.05
C LEU A 11 -6.95 1.44 -6.36
N ASN A 12 -7.09 0.28 -6.99
CA ASN A 12 -7.86 0.14 -8.23
C ASN A 12 -9.37 0.08 -7.98
N GLU A 13 -9.79 -0.60 -6.90
CA GLU A 13 -11.20 -0.81 -6.55
C GLU A 13 -11.43 -0.55 -5.04
N PRO A 14 -11.32 0.71 -4.60
CA PRO A 14 -11.34 1.07 -3.17
C PRO A 14 -12.66 0.75 -2.47
N ASP A 15 -13.78 0.79 -3.20
CA ASP A 15 -15.12 0.57 -2.63
C ASP A 15 -15.45 -0.91 -2.39
N LEU A 16 -14.63 -1.84 -2.89
CA LEU A 16 -14.84 -3.28 -2.69
C LEU A 16 -14.54 -3.71 -1.23
N GLN A 17 -13.78 -2.91 -0.49
CA GLN A 17 -13.43 -3.23 0.89
C GLN A 17 -14.48 -2.77 1.90
N PRO A 18 -14.97 -3.67 2.77
CA PRO A 18 -16.02 -3.36 3.74
C PRO A 18 -15.53 -2.52 4.94
N ASN A 19 -14.27 -2.10 4.98
CA ASN A 19 -13.69 -1.43 6.13
C ASN A 19 -13.59 0.09 5.90
N ALA A 20 -14.47 0.84 6.56
CA ALA A 20 -14.54 2.30 6.48
C ALA A 20 -13.22 3.02 6.83
N THR A 21 -12.42 2.45 7.75
CA THR A 21 -11.12 3.02 8.10
C THR A 21 -10.18 2.94 6.91
N ILE A 22 -10.12 1.79 6.24
CA ILE A 22 -9.23 1.58 5.10
C ILE A 22 -9.61 2.49 3.92
N ASN A 23 -10.91 2.64 3.65
CA ASN A 23 -11.39 3.52 2.57
C ASN A 23 -10.98 4.98 2.82
N ARG A 24 -10.99 5.45 4.08
CA ARG A 24 -10.53 6.80 4.42
C ARG A 24 -9.03 6.99 4.17
N TRP A 25 -8.19 5.99 4.45
CA TRP A 25 -6.77 6.05 4.14
C TRP A 25 -6.50 6.05 2.63
N ILE A 26 -7.24 5.24 1.85
CA ILE A 26 -7.11 5.22 0.39
C ILE A 26 -7.45 6.59 -0.20
N GLN A 27 -8.55 7.21 0.24
CA GLN A 27 -8.92 8.56 -0.20
C GLN A 27 -7.82 9.58 0.06
N GLY A 28 -7.12 9.50 1.20
CA GLY A 28 -5.96 10.35 1.48
C GLY A 28 -4.76 10.06 0.57
N ILE A 29 -4.50 8.80 0.24
CA ILE A 29 -3.41 8.40 -0.67
C ILE A 29 -3.68 8.89 -2.10
N LEU A 30 -4.93 8.86 -2.56
CA LEU A 30 -5.33 9.30 -3.90
C LEU A 30 -5.18 10.82 -4.14
N LEU A 31 -4.88 11.61 -3.10
CA LEU A 31 -4.58 13.03 -3.22
C LEU A 31 -3.18 13.32 -3.80
N PHE A 32 -2.33 12.30 -3.91
CA PHE A 32 -0.95 12.44 -4.40
C PHE A 32 -0.82 11.85 -5.81
N ASP A 33 0.02 12.47 -6.64
CA ASP A 33 0.47 11.87 -7.89
C ASP A 33 1.70 11.01 -7.62
N PHE A 34 1.57 9.69 -7.79
CA PHE A 34 2.64 8.73 -7.60
C PHE A 34 2.45 7.48 -8.45
N LYS A 35 3.53 6.70 -8.60
CA LYS A 35 3.49 5.39 -9.25
C LYS A 35 3.75 4.29 -8.24
N LEU A 36 2.81 3.36 -8.11
CA LEU A 36 2.98 2.18 -7.28
C LEU A 36 3.85 1.13 -8.00
N ILE A 37 5.08 0.95 -7.52
CA ILE A 37 6.05 -0.01 -8.06
C ILE A 37 6.25 -1.13 -7.04
N HIS A 38 6.10 -2.39 -7.48
CA HIS A 38 6.43 -3.54 -6.65
C HIS A 38 7.94 -3.75 -6.61
N VAL A 39 8.53 -3.76 -5.42
CA VAL A 39 9.95 -4.04 -5.19
C VAL A 39 10.06 -5.35 -4.40
N PRO A 40 10.80 -6.36 -4.91
CA PRO A 40 11.08 -7.57 -4.17
C PRO A 40 11.75 -7.30 -2.81
N ALA A 41 11.40 -8.09 -1.78
CA ALA A 41 11.83 -7.87 -0.39
C ALA A 41 13.37 -7.90 -0.23
N ASP A 42 14.07 -8.71 -1.03
CA ASP A 42 15.54 -8.76 -1.06
C ASP A 42 16.18 -7.43 -1.46
N LYS A 43 15.48 -6.62 -2.26
CA LYS A 43 15.91 -5.28 -2.69
C LYS A 43 15.36 -4.15 -1.81
N PHE A 44 14.46 -4.47 -0.88
CA PHE A 44 13.80 -3.49 0.00
C PHE A 44 14.30 -3.53 1.46
N ARG A 45 15.47 -4.16 1.70
CA ARG A 45 16.02 -4.44 3.04
C ARG A 45 16.26 -3.21 3.92
N GLY A 46 16.58 -2.05 3.34
CA GLY A 46 16.83 -0.82 4.10
C GLY A 46 15.58 -0.35 4.86
N PRO A 47 14.50 0.01 4.13
CA PRO A 47 13.22 0.35 4.76
C PRO A 47 12.64 -0.79 5.61
N ASP A 48 12.75 -2.05 5.17
CA ASP A 48 12.30 -3.21 5.96
C ASP A 48 13.02 -3.31 7.31
N GLY A 49 14.33 -2.99 7.34
CA GLY A 49 15.13 -2.98 8.57
C GLY A 49 14.75 -1.86 9.54
N LEU A 50 14.18 -0.76 9.06
CA LEU A 50 13.68 0.33 9.91
C LEU A 50 12.34 0.00 10.57
N SER A 51 11.50 -0.76 9.87
CA SER A 51 10.17 -1.19 10.36
C SER A 51 10.25 -2.28 11.43
N ARG A 52 11.36 -3.05 11.47
CA ARG A 52 11.57 -4.18 12.38
C ARG A 52 12.36 -3.84 13.65
N ARG A 53 12.56 -2.55 13.95
CA ARG A 53 13.14 -2.09 15.23
C ARG A 53 12.11 -2.13 16.34
#